data_AF-A0A1C0BYE9-F1
#
_entry.id   AF-A0A1C0BYE9-F1
#
_cell.length_a   1.000
_cell.length_b   1.000
_cell.length_c   1.000
_cell.angle_alpha   90.00
_cell.angle_beta   90.00
_cell.angle_gamma   90.00
#
_symmetry.space_group_name_H-M   'P 1'
#
loop_
_entity.id
_entity.type
_entity.pdbx_description
1 polymer ?
#
loop_
_entity_poly.entity_id
_entity_poly.type
_entity_poly.pdbx_seq_one_letter_code
_entity_poly.pdbx_strand_id
1 'polypeptide(L)'
;MMNKYEFTSPYDLISFVSDTLENKRENIAKLSLDVYEMAKANDPAALVIFEQAASDQACLVNTLYQQTGISQVSYAGSLWNAEMVLDAFKAKVNPAITVVSPLHGPCYGAYVGARDTYVI
;
A
#
# COMPACT_ATOMS: atom_id res chain seq x y z
N MET A 1 -18.69 -11.00 13.79
CA MET A 1 -18.12 -9.75 13.24
C MET A 1 -19.32 -8.88 12.85
N MET A 2 -19.45 -7.68 13.43
CA MET A 2 -20.57 -6.78 13.14
C MET A 2 -20.36 -6.23 11.72
N ASN A 3 -21.37 -6.31 10.86
CA ASN A 3 -21.26 -5.95 9.45
C ASN A 3 -21.20 -4.42 9.35
N LYS A 4 -19.99 -3.82 9.42
CA LYS A 4 -19.75 -2.36 9.52
C LYS A 4 -20.55 -1.55 8.51
N TYR A 5 -20.74 -2.12 7.32
CA TYR A 5 -21.42 -1.49 6.19
C TYR A 5 -22.81 -2.06 5.91
N GLU A 6 -23.24 -3.04 6.71
CA GLU A 6 -24.56 -3.68 6.61
C GLU A 6 -24.93 -4.17 5.20
N PHE A 7 -23.93 -4.51 4.38
CA PHE A 7 -24.15 -4.99 3.02
C PHE A 7 -24.92 -6.31 3.05
N THR A 8 -25.94 -6.38 2.20
CA THR A 8 -26.82 -7.54 1.99
C THR A 8 -26.54 -8.22 0.65
N SER A 9 -25.89 -7.50 -0.27
CA SER A 9 -25.58 -7.94 -1.63
C SER A 9 -24.26 -7.33 -2.12
N PRO A 10 -23.48 -8.01 -2.97
CA PRO A 10 -22.29 -7.43 -3.61
C PRO A 10 -22.57 -6.15 -4.41
N TYR A 11 -23.81 -5.97 -4.90
CA TYR A 11 -24.22 -4.78 -5.63
C TYR A 11 -24.34 -3.53 -4.74
N ASP A 12 -24.47 -3.70 -3.42
CA ASP A 12 -24.53 -2.60 -2.45
C ASP A 12 -23.22 -1.79 -2.44
N LEU A 13 -22.11 -2.39 -2.88
CA LEU A 13 -20.84 -1.70 -3.04
C LEU A 13 -20.91 -0.55 -4.05
N ILE A 14 -21.72 -0.69 -5.10
CA ILE A 14 -21.82 0.31 -6.17
C ILE A 14 -22.46 1.60 -5.62
N SER A 15 -23.61 1.47 -4.97
CA SER A 15 -24.29 2.61 -4.32
C SER A 15 -23.49 3.13 -3.14
N PHE A 16 -22.81 2.27 -2.37
CA PHE A 16 -21.93 2.73 -1.30
C PHE A 16 -20.79 3.62 -1.82
N VAL A 17 -20.10 3.22 -2.89
CA VAL A 17 -19.02 4.02 -3.49
C VAL A 17 -19.56 5.34 -4.06
N SER A 18 -20.70 5.29 -4.75
CA SER A 18 -21.32 6.47 -5.35
C SER A 18 -21.86 7.44 -4.31
N ASP A 19 -22.68 6.94 -3.38
CA ASP A 19 -23.58 7.76 -2.56
C ASP A 19 -22.98 8.04 -1.18
N THR A 20 -22.18 7.10 -0.65
CA THR A 20 -21.54 7.25 0.68
C THR A 20 -20.10 7.74 0.57
N LEU A 21 -19.31 7.19 -0.35
CA LEU A 21 -17.93 7.64 -0.56
C LEU A 21 -17.82 8.80 -1.55
N GLU A 22 -18.92 9.16 -2.24
CA GLU A 22 -19.01 10.25 -3.20
C GLU A 22 -18.01 10.12 -4.37
N ASN A 23 -17.61 8.90 -4.72
CA ASN A 23 -16.52 8.61 -5.66
C ASN A 23 -15.18 9.32 -5.33
N LYS A 24 -15.01 9.78 -4.08
CA LYS A 24 -13.81 10.49 -3.63
C LYS A 24 -12.68 9.50 -3.40
N ARG A 25 -11.56 9.69 -4.11
CA ARG A 25 -10.39 8.78 -4.07
C ARG A 25 -9.88 8.60 -2.64
N GLU A 26 -9.85 9.66 -1.86
CA GLU A 26 -9.45 9.68 -0.46
C GLU A 26 -10.37 8.85 0.43
N ASN A 27 -11.66 8.77 0.10
CA ASN A 27 -12.63 7.98 0.86
C ASN A 27 -12.54 6.50 0.48
N ILE A 28 -12.37 6.20 -0.81
CA ILE A 28 -12.11 4.85 -1.30
C ILE A 28 -10.80 4.30 -0.71
N ALA A 29 -9.75 5.12 -0.66
CA ALA A 29 -8.46 4.72 -0.10
C ALA A 29 -8.55 4.33 1.38
N LYS A 30 -9.45 4.94 2.17
CA LYS A 30 -9.64 4.59 3.59
C LYS A 30 -10.14 3.16 3.79
N LEU A 31 -10.78 2.55 2.79
CA LEU A 31 -11.21 1.14 2.86
C LEU A 31 -10.03 0.18 3.03
N SER A 32 -8.81 0.56 2.64
CA SER A 32 -7.62 -0.26 2.88
C SER A 32 -7.36 -0.51 4.37
N LEU A 33 -7.80 0.40 5.24
CA LEU A 33 -7.68 0.24 6.70
C LEU A 33 -8.62 -0.86 7.21
N ASP A 34 -9.81 -1.00 6.62
CA ASP A 34 -10.73 -2.09 6.99
C ASP A 34 -10.17 -3.43 6.54
N VAL A 35 -9.63 -3.50 5.32
CA VAL A 35 -8.95 -4.70 4.81
C VAL A 35 -7.78 -5.07 5.73
N TYR A 36 -7.02 -4.08 6.22
CA TYR A 36 -5.94 -4.30 7.17
C TYR A 36 -6.41 -4.92 8.50
N GLU A 37 -7.47 -4.37 9.10
CA GLU A 37 -8.03 -4.92 10.34
C GLU A 37 -8.62 -6.33 10.13
N MET A 38 -9.24 -6.60 8.98
CA MET A 38 -9.71 -7.95 8.62
C MET A 38 -8.55 -8.94 8.45
N ALA A 39 -7.46 -8.53 7.80
CA ALA A 39 -6.27 -9.37 7.65
C ALA A 39 -5.62 -9.69 9.00
N LYS A 40 -5.58 -8.74 9.94
CA LYS A 40 -5.13 -9.00 11.32
C LYS A 40 -6.02 -10.01 12.05
N ALA A 41 -7.29 -10.09 11.69
CA ALA A 41 -8.23 -11.10 12.18
C ALA A 41 -8.13 -12.45 11.43
N ASN A 42 -7.11 -12.64 10.58
CA ASN A 42 -6.91 -13.80 9.71
C ASN A 42 -8.06 -14.06 8.73
N ASP A 43 -8.74 -13.01 8.27
CA ASP A 43 -9.74 -13.15 7.21
C ASP A 43 -9.07 -13.60 5.89
N PRO A 44 -9.47 -14.75 5.30
CA PRO A 44 -8.78 -15.28 4.13
C PRO A 44 -8.82 -14.37 2.91
N ALA A 45 -9.92 -13.64 2.69
CA ALA A 45 -10.05 -12.76 1.54
C ALA A 45 -9.16 -11.53 1.68
N ALA A 46 -9.10 -10.95 2.89
CA ALA A 46 -8.21 -9.83 3.19
C ALA A 46 -6.72 -10.21 3.05
N LEU A 47 -6.34 -11.41 3.52
CA LEU A 47 -4.99 -11.94 3.35
C LEU A 47 -4.62 -12.09 1.87
N VAL A 48 -5.53 -12.61 1.04
CA VAL A 48 -5.33 -12.73 -0.42
C VAL A 48 -5.13 -11.37 -1.08
N ILE A 49 -5.87 -10.34 -0.66
CA ILE A 49 -5.70 -8.97 -1.18
C ILE A 49 -4.28 -8.46 -0.94
N PHE A 50 -3.75 -8.63 0.28
CA PHE A 50 -2.39 -8.19 0.60
C PHE A 50 -1.32 -9.03 -0.11
N GLU A 51 -1.53 -10.34 -0.24
CA GLU A 51 -0.64 -11.23 -0.97
C GLU A 51 -0.54 -10.86 -2.45
N GLN A 52 -1.68 -10.52 -3.07
CA GLN A 52 -1.73 -10.04 -4.45
C GLN A 52 -1.03 -8.68 -4.58
N ALA A 53 -1.32 -7.73 -3.67
CA ALA A 53 -0.68 -6.42 -3.69
C ALA A 53 0.85 -6.52 -3.59
N ALA A 54 1.35 -7.38 -2.69
CA ALA A 54 2.78 -7.66 -2.57
C ALA A 54 3.37 -8.29 -3.85
N SER A 55 2.64 -9.20 -4.48
CA SER A 55 3.05 -9.86 -5.74
C SER A 55 3.16 -8.86 -6.89
N ASP A 56 2.18 -7.97 -7.04
CA ASP A 56 2.16 -6.96 -8.08
C ASP A 56 3.35 -5.99 -7.94
N GLN A 57 3.61 -5.53 -6.70
CA GLN A 57 4.77 -4.66 -6.42
C GLN A 57 6.10 -5.38 -6.66
N ALA A 58 6.24 -6.64 -6.25
CA ALA A 58 7.45 -7.42 -6.47
C ALA A 58 7.70 -7.66 -7.97
N CYS A 59 6.65 -7.93 -8.75
CA CYS A 59 6.73 -8.07 -10.20
C CYS A 59 7.29 -6.82 -10.88
N LEU A 60 6.79 -5.64 -10.48
CA LEU A 60 7.29 -4.35 -10.98
C LEU A 60 8.77 -4.16 -10.66
N VAL A 61 9.16 -4.33 -9.41
CA VAL A 61 10.55 -4.15 -8.95
C VAL A 61 11.50 -5.14 -9.63
N ASN A 62 11.10 -6.40 -9.74
CA ASN A 62 11.89 -7.43 -10.40
C ASN A 62 12.09 -7.12 -11.89
N THR A 63 11.03 -6.63 -12.55
CA THR A 63 11.10 -6.22 -13.96
C THR A 63 12.03 -5.03 -14.14
N LEU A 64 11.93 -4.01 -13.27
CA LEU A 64 12.82 -2.85 -13.31
C LEU A 64 14.28 -3.24 -13.07
N TYR A 65 14.56 -4.18 -12.17
CA TYR A 65 15.90 -4.72 -11.98
C TYR A 65 16.45 -5.38 -13.27
N GLN A 66 15.65 -6.19 -13.95
CA GLN A 66 16.08 -6.81 -15.22
C GLN A 66 16.40 -5.77 -16.31
N GLN A 67 15.69 -4.64 -16.30
CA GLN A 67 15.88 -3.58 -17.30
C GLN A 67 17.01 -2.60 -16.97
N THR A 68 17.27 -2.36 -15.68
CA THR A 68 18.14 -1.25 -15.24
C THR A 68 19.36 -1.69 -14.44
N GLY A 69 19.36 -2.92 -13.90
CA GLY A 69 20.36 -3.41 -12.95
C GLY A 69 20.29 -2.74 -11.56
N ILE A 70 19.30 -1.88 -11.29
CA ILE A 70 19.16 -1.22 -9.98
C ILE A 70 18.77 -2.26 -8.93
N SER A 71 19.70 -2.53 -8.02
CA SER A 71 19.57 -3.55 -6.97
C SER A 71 19.22 -2.99 -5.60
N GLN A 72 19.04 -1.68 -5.45
CA GLN A 72 18.59 -1.08 -4.19
C GLN A 72 17.25 -0.39 -4.38
N VAL A 73 16.26 -0.80 -3.59
CA VAL A 73 14.90 -0.26 -3.67
C VAL A 73 14.44 0.14 -2.28
N SER A 74 13.89 1.34 -2.18
CA SER A 74 13.22 1.81 -0.97
C SER A 74 11.71 1.88 -1.19
N TYR A 75 10.95 1.91 -0.09
CA TYR A 75 9.49 1.90 -0.09
C TYR A 75 8.96 3.13 0.66
N ALA A 76 7.80 3.62 0.22
CA ALA A 76 7.14 4.77 0.82
C ALA A 76 5.61 4.67 0.64
N GLY A 77 4.87 5.30 1.56
CA GLY A 77 3.41 5.28 1.59
C GLY A 77 2.85 4.43 2.72
N SER A 78 1.58 4.68 3.07
CA SER A 78 0.90 4.06 4.22
C SER A 78 0.68 2.56 4.08
N LEU A 79 0.71 2.02 2.85
CA LEU A 79 0.58 0.58 2.59
C LEU A 79 1.64 -0.23 3.36
N TRP A 80 2.87 0.27 3.43
CA TRP A 80 4.00 -0.42 4.03
C TRP A 80 4.00 -0.38 5.56
N ASN A 81 3.05 0.33 6.18
CA ASN A 81 2.81 0.24 7.63
C ASN A 81 2.22 -1.12 8.02
N ALA A 82 1.65 -1.86 7.06
CA ALA A 82 1.24 -3.24 7.27
C ALA A 82 2.46 -4.16 7.10
N GLU A 83 3.05 -4.60 8.22
CA GLU A 83 4.23 -5.51 8.23
C GLU A 83 4.03 -6.72 7.31
N MET A 84 2.82 -7.29 7.32
CA MET A 84 2.42 -8.41 6.47
C MET A 84 2.66 -8.16 4.97
N VAL A 85 2.42 -6.95 4.48
CA VAL A 85 2.65 -6.59 3.08
C VAL A 85 4.13 -6.50 2.78
N LEU A 86 4.89 -5.87 3.68
CA LEU A 86 6.33 -5.70 3.51
C LEU A 86 7.05 -7.05 3.51
N ASP A 87 6.64 -7.97 4.38
CA ASP A 87 7.20 -9.31 4.46
C ASP A 87 6.83 -10.14 3.23
N ALA A 88 5.56 -10.13 2.83
CA ALA A 88 5.09 -10.81 1.63
C ALA A 88 5.77 -10.26 0.36
N PHE A 89 6.07 -8.96 0.32
CA PHE A 89 6.80 -8.32 -0.77
C PHE A 89 8.26 -8.76 -0.78
N LYS A 90 8.97 -8.64 0.35
CA LYS A 90 10.38 -9.05 0.48
C LYS A 90 10.59 -10.51 0.10
N ALA A 91 9.65 -11.39 0.41
CA ALA A 91 9.70 -12.81 0.05
C ALA A 91 9.63 -13.06 -1.48
N LYS A 92 9.07 -12.13 -2.26
CA LYS A 92 8.86 -12.27 -3.71
C LYS A 92 9.83 -11.44 -4.57
N VAL A 93 10.58 -10.54 -3.94
CA VAL A 93 11.59 -9.72 -4.60
C VAL A 93 12.80 -10.59 -4.98
N ASN A 94 13.41 -10.30 -6.12
CA ASN A 94 14.60 -10.98 -6.60
C ASN A 94 15.69 -10.92 -5.51
N PRO A 95 16.35 -12.04 -5.14
CA PRO A 95 17.36 -12.06 -4.08
C PRO A 95 18.55 -11.11 -4.30
N ALA A 96 18.81 -10.69 -5.54
CA ALA A 96 19.84 -9.69 -5.85
C ALA A 96 19.44 -8.26 -5.47
N ILE A 97 18.16 -8.01 -5.18
CA ILE A 97 17.62 -6.70 -4.82
C ILE A 97 17.57 -6.59 -3.30
N THR A 98 18.18 -5.53 -2.77
CA THR A 98 18.12 -5.16 -1.36
C THR A 98 17.00 -4.15 -1.14
N VAL A 99 16.01 -4.52 -0.32
CA VAL A 99 14.93 -3.63 0.11
C VAL A 99 15.39 -2.83 1.32
N VAL A 100 15.51 -1.51 1.18
CA VAL A 100 16.02 -0.60 2.23
C VAL A 100 14.91 0.28 2.78
N SER A 101 14.86 0.42 4.10
CA SER A 101 13.92 1.35 4.74
C SER A 101 14.22 2.80 4.34
N PRO A 102 13.20 3.65 4.16
CA PRO A 102 13.42 5.05 3.84
C PRO A 102 14.15 5.76 4.98
N LEU A 103 15.20 6.52 4.65
CA LEU A 103 16.01 7.26 5.64
C LEU A 103 15.22 8.38 6.31
N HIS A 104 14.29 8.98 5.57
CA HIS A 104 13.48 10.09 6.04
C HIS A 104 11.99 9.83 5.82
N GLY A 105 11.16 10.47 6.66
CA GLY A 105 9.72 10.42 6.50
C GLY A 105 9.23 11.19 5.25
N PRO A 106 7.95 11.00 4.87
CA PRO A 106 7.39 11.53 3.62
C PRO A 106 7.45 13.06 3.51
N CYS A 107 7.48 13.79 4.62
CA CYS A 107 7.52 15.26 4.63
C CYS A 107 8.93 15.84 4.44
N TYR A 108 9.98 15.02 4.48
CA TYR A 108 11.35 15.52 4.46
C TYR A 108 11.72 16.22 3.15
N GLY A 109 11.23 15.71 2.01
CA GLY A 109 11.43 16.37 0.72
C GLY A 109 10.83 17.78 0.69
N ALA A 110 9.65 17.96 1.29
CA ALA A 110 9.02 19.28 1.41
C ALA A 110 9.82 20.22 2.31
N TYR A 111 10.38 19.71 3.42
CA TYR A 111 11.26 20.48 4.30
C TYR A 111 12.53 20.95 3.56
N VAL A 112 13.22 20.04 2.85
CA VAL A 112 14.43 20.39 2.08
C VAL A 112 14.10 21.43 1.02
N GLY A 113 13.02 21.24 0.27
CA GLY A 113 12.57 22.19 -0.74
C GLY A 113 12.26 23.58 -0.16
N ALA A 114 11.58 23.63 0.99
CA ALA A 114 11.29 24.91 1.66
C ALA A 114 12.57 25.59 2.17
N ARG A 115 13.49 24.82 2.78
CA ARG A 115 14.78 25.34 3.25
C ARG A 115 15.58 25.95 2.10
N ASP A 116 15.75 25.21 1.00
CA ASP A 116 16.60 25.63 -0.13
C ASP A 116 15.99 26.79 -0.93
N THR A 117 14.66 27.00 -0.82
CA THR A 117 13.95 28.08 -1.50
C THR A 117 13.84 29.36 -0.64
N TYR A 118 13.66 29.23 0.67
CA TYR A 118 13.26 30.36 1.54
C TYR A 118 14.24 30.70 2.66
N VAL A 119 15.28 29.89 2.89
CA VAL A 119 16.32 30.22 3.86
C VAL A 119 17.48 30.87 3.12
N ILE A 120 17.66 32.19 3.32
CA ILE A 120 18.79 33.01 2.85
C ILE A 120 20.04 32.67 3.68
#